data_AF-X0VUD5-F1
#
_entry.id   AF-X0VUD5-F1
#
_cell.length_a   1.000
_cell.length_b   1.000
_cell.length_c   1.000
_cell.angle_alpha   90.00
_cell.angle_beta   90.00
_cell.angle_gamma   90.00
#
_symmetry.space_group_name_H-M   'P 1'
#
loop_
_entity.id
_entity.type
_entity.pdbx_description
1 polymer ?
#
loop_
_entity_poly.entity_id
_entity_poly.type
_entity_poly.pdbx_seq_one_letter_code
_entity_poly.pdbx_strand_id
1 'polypeptide(L)'
;MINKINKPYDRIVILSDEQGWVGYKAPTKELAAYKEKYNCNPAIYSFDLQGYGTLMFPERSVYTLAGWSDKVFDIMKMFGEDPNALINTIKRVQL
;
A
#
# COMPACT_ATOMS: atom_id res chain seq x y z
N MET A 1 16.95 18.91 -2.35
CA MET A 1 16.06 18.91 -3.53
C MET A 1 15.51 17.51 -3.68
N ILE A 2 14.18 17.31 -3.63
CA ILE A 2 13.58 15.98 -3.83
C ILE A 2 13.55 15.72 -5.34
N ASN A 3 14.16 14.64 -5.80
CA ASN A 3 14.11 14.26 -7.21
C ASN A 3 12.68 13.91 -7.60
N LYS A 4 12.17 14.52 -8.68
CA LYS A 4 10.85 14.18 -9.22
C LYS A 4 10.87 12.75 -9.75
N ILE A 5 9.84 11.99 -9.40
CA ILE A 5 9.58 10.67 -9.99
C ILE A 5 9.34 10.84 -11.49
N ASN A 6 10.18 10.20 -12.31
CA ASN A 6 10.15 10.26 -13.78
C ASN A 6 10.11 8.87 -14.44
N LYS A 7 9.76 7.82 -13.69
CA LYS A 7 9.69 6.43 -14.18
C LYS A 7 8.58 5.62 -13.49
N PRO A 8 8.12 4.51 -14.09
CA PRO A 8 7.23 3.56 -13.42
C PRO A 8 7.93 2.85 -12.27
N TYR A 9 7.14 2.39 -11.32
CA TYR A 9 7.55 1.53 -10.21
C TYR A 9 6.52 0.40 -10.05
N ASP A 10 7.00 -0.82 -9.81
CA ASP A 10 6.12 -1.97 -9.58
C ASP A 10 5.57 -2.00 -8.15
N ARG A 11 6.32 -1.42 -7.20
CA ARG A 11 5.99 -1.38 -5.77
C ARG A 11 6.21 0.02 -5.22
N ILE A 12 5.21 0.53 -4.50
CA ILE A 12 5.27 1.81 -3.81
C ILE A 12 5.06 1.54 -2.32
N VAL A 13 5.95 2.04 -1.49
CA VAL A 13 5.84 1.97 -0.03
C VAL A 13 5.56 3.36 0.51
N ILE A 14 4.48 3.50 1.27
CA ILE A 14 4.06 4.74 1.91
C ILE A 14 4.11 4.53 3.42
N LEU A 15 4.81 5.40 4.13
CA LEU A 15 4.87 5.42 5.59
C LEU A 15 4.18 6.71 6.06
N SER A 16 3.03 6.59 6.71
CA SER A 16 2.17 7.74 7.04
C SER A 16 1.29 7.43 8.25
N ASP A 17 0.67 8.46 8.81
CA ASP A 17 -0.47 8.37 9.74
C ASP A 17 -1.82 8.17 9.01
N GLU A 18 -1.79 7.88 7.70
CA GLU A 18 -2.95 7.69 6.82
C GLU A 18 -3.82 8.95 6.59
N GLN A 19 -3.37 10.14 7.02
CA GLN A 19 -4.12 11.40 6.93
C GLN A 19 -3.83 12.24 5.67
N GLY A 20 -3.51 11.59 4.53
CA GLY A 20 -3.08 12.25 3.29
C GLY A 20 -4.21 12.88 2.45
N TRP A 21 -5.37 13.16 3.04
CA TRP A 21 -6.53 13.69 2.30
C TRP A 21 -6.37 15.18 1.99
N VAL A 22 -6.73 15.57 0.77
CA VAL A 22 -6.81 16.99 0.38
C VAL A 22 -8.28 17.37 0.27
N GLY A 23 -8.74 18.24 1.17
CA GLY A 23 -10.14 18.67 1.20
C GLY A 23 -11.13 17.52 1.37
N TYR A 24 -10.84 16.59 2.30
CA TYR A 24 -11.62 15.38 2.60
C TYR A 24 -11.71 14.36 1.47
N LYS A 25 -10.84 14.44 0.45
CA LYS A 25 -10.81 13.49 -0.66
C LYS A 25 -9.58 12.60 -0.57
N ALA A 26 -9.81 11.30 -0.75
CA ALA A 26 -8.74 10.33 -0.98
C ALA A 26 -7.95 10.70 -2.25
N PRO A 27 -6.62 10.53 -2.26
CA PRO A 27 -5.74 10.79 -3.41
C PRO A 27 -5.90 9.78 -4.56
N THR A 28 -7.13 9.35 -4.85
CA THR A 28 -7.46 8.40 -5.92
C THR A 28 -7.21 8.98 -7.31
N LYS A 29 -7.42 10.30 -7.47
CA LYS A 29 -7.17 11.00 -8.75
C LYS A 29 -5.68 11.03 -9.08
N GLU A 30 -4.85 11.31 -8.08
CA GLU A 30 -3.40 11.37 -8.20
C GLU A 30 -2.84 9.99 -8.52
N LEU A 31 -3.38 8.94 -7.87
CA LEU A 31 -3.03 7.56 -8.18
C LEU A 31 -3.44 7.16 -9.61
N ALA A 32 -4.67 7.49 -10.03
CA ALA A 32 -5.14 7.22 -11.39
C ALA A 32 -4.27 7.92 -12.44
N ALA A 33 -3.94 9.19 -12.22
CA ALA A 33 -3.05 9.96 -13.09
C ALA A 33 -1.64 9.34 -13.18
N TYR A 34 -1.11 8.80 -12.08
CA TYR A 34 0.16 8.08 -12.08
C TYR A 34 0.09 6.80 -12.93
N LYS A 35 -0.96 5.98 -12.72
CA LYS A 35 -1.18 4.74 -13.46
C LYS A 35 -1.31 4.99 -14.97
N GLU A 36 -2.07 6.01 -15.36
CA GLU A 36 -2.24 6.43 -16.75
C GLU A 36 -0.93 6.94 -17.36
N LYS A 37 -0.26 7.89 -16.69
CA LYS A 37 0.98 8.51 -17.19
C LYS A 37 2.08 7.49 -17.49
N TYR A 38 2.22 6.48 -16.65
CA TYR A 38 3.28 5.49 -16.76
C TYR A 38 2.80 4.12 -17.28
N ASN A 39 1.53 4.01 -17.67
CA ASN A 39 0.88 2.77 -18.10
C ASN A 39 1.22 1.57 -17.17
N CYS A 40 1.00 1.74 -15.87
CA CYS A 40 1.40 0.77 -14.84
C CYS A 40 0.28 0.56 -13.80
N ASN A 41 0.38 -0.53 -13.04
CA ASN A 41 -0.51 -0.81 -11.91
C ASN A 41 0.32 -1.30 -10.71
N PRO A 42 0.90 -0.40 -9.90
CA PRO A 42 1.78 -0.76 -8.81
C PRO A 42 1.02 -1.46 -7.67
N ALA A 43 1.72 -2.35 -6.95
CA ALA A 43 1.33 -2.75 -5.61
C ALA A 43 1.71 -1.63 -4.62
N ILE A 44 0.73 -1.10 -3.89
CA ILE A 44 0.94 -0.05 -2.89
C ILE A 44 0.86 -0.67 -1.51
N TYR A 45 1.92 -0.50 -0.72
CA TYR A 45 1.98 -0.90 0.67
C TYR A 45 1.91 0.36 1.53
N SER A 46 0.76 0.60 2.16
CA SER A 46 0.53 1.77 3.00
C SER A 46 0.64 1.36 4.46
N PHE A 47 1.64 1.88 5.15
CA PHE A 47 1.90 1.57 6.55
C PHE A 47 1.31 2.66 7.43
N ASP A 48 0.27 2.31 8.19
CA ASP A 48 -0.31 3.14 9.23
C ASP A 48 0.61 3.12 10.46
N LEU A 49 1.39 4.18 10.62
CA LEU A 49 2.32 4.34 11.73
C LEU A 49 1.64 4.75 13.03
N GLN A 50 0.43 5.29 12.96
CA GLN A 50 -0.27 5.87 14.10
C GLN A 50 -1.39 4.97 14.63
N GLY A 51 -1.84 4.00 13.82
CA GLY A 51 -2.84 2.99 14.19
C GLY A 51 -4.27 3.53 14.20
N TYR A 52 -4.57 4.56 13.40
CA TYR A 52 -5.91 5.12 13.31
C TYR A 52 -6.90 4.22 12.55
N GLY A 53 -6.40 3.25 11.77
CA GLY A 53 -7.26 2.31 11.03
C GLY A 53 -8.04 2.97 9.90
N THR A 54 -7.69 4.20 9.54
CA THR A 54 -8.21 4.92 8.38
C THR A 54 -7.49 4.47 7.10
N LEU A 55 -8.19 4.47 5.97
CA LEU A 55 -7.62 4.14 4.67
C LEU A 55 -7.39 5.41 3.85
N MET A 56 -6.13 5.73 3.53
CA MET A 56 -5.82 6.83 2.62
C MET A 56 -6.20 6.48 1.17
N PHE A 57 -5.97 5.23 0.74
CA PHE A 57 -6.24 4.76 -0.61
C PHE A 57 -7.22 3.56 -0.60
N PRO A 58 -8.54 3.78 -0.72
CA PRO A 58 -9.53 2.72 -0.78
C PRO A 58 -9.60 2.08 -2.19
N GLU A 59 -8.48 1.58 -2.68
CA GLU A 59 -8.32 1.07 -4.05
C GLU A 59 -7.83 -0.38 -4.09
N ARG A 60 -8.02 -1.05 -5.23
CA ARG A 60 -7.44 -2.37 -5.47
C ARG A 60 -5.91 -2.28 -5.56
N SER A 61 -5.24 -3.36 -5.19
CA SER A 61 -3.77 -3.45 -5.14
C SER A 61 -3.13 -2.50 -4.13
N VAL A 62 -3.91 -2.03 -3.14
CA VAL A 62 -3.43 -1.34 -1.94
C VAL A 62 -3.51 -2.31 -0.76
N TYR A 63 -2.40 -2.47 -0.06
CA TYR A 63 -2.25 -3.30 1.11
C TYR A 63 -1.93 -2.38 2.30
N THR A 64 -2.92 -2.17 3.18
CA THR A 64 -2.72 -1.40 4.40
C THR A 64 -2.20 -2.30 5.50
N LEU A 65 -1.08 -1.90 6.11
CA LEU A 65 -0.40 -2.64 7.17
C LEU A 65 -0.26 -1.73 8.39
N ALA A 66 -0.55 -2.24 9.59
CA ALA A 66 -0.40 -1.47 10.82
C ALA A 66 1.04 -1.61 11.36
N GLY A 67 1.69 -0.48 11.65
CA GLY A 67 3.02 -0.43 12.22
C GLY A 67 4.15 -0.87 11.29
N TRP A 68 5.37 -0.95 11.81
CA TRP A 68 6.57 -1.36 11.05
C TRP A 68 7.40 -2.38 11.84
N SER A 69 7.90 -3.40 11.14
CA SER A 69 8.90 -4.35 11.64
C SER A 69 9.74 -4.88 10.49
N ASP A 70 10.82 -5.60 10.75
CA ASP A 70 11.62 -6.29 9.73
C ASP A 70 10.81 -7.37 8.98
N LYS A 71 9.83 -8.00 9.64
CA LYS A 71 8.94 -9.03 9.06
C LYS A 71 8.03 -8.51 7.94
N VAL A 72 7.91 -7.20 7.76
CA VAL A 72 7.06 -6.61 6.71
C VAL A 72 7.51 -7.03 5.31
N PHE A 73 8.81 -7.25 5.11
CA PHE A 73 9.32 -7.69 3.81
C PHE A 73 8.86 -9.09 3.44
N ASP A 74 8.66 -9.97 4.42
CA ASP A 74 8.13 -11.31 4.17
C ASP A 74 6.63 -11.24 3.83
N ILE A 75 5.88 -10.39 4.53
CA ILE A 75 4.47 -10.11 4.20
C ILE A 75 4.34 -9.55 2.77
N MET A 76 5.21 -8.60 2.39
CA MET A 76 5.22 -8.02 1.05
C MET A 76 5.47 -9.07 -0.05
N LYS A 77 6.33 -10.07 0.20
CA LYS A 77 6.56 -11.19 -0.73
C LYS A 77 5.30 -12.03 -0.91
N MET A 78 4.59 -12.36 0.16
CA MET A 78 3.38 -13.20 0.13
C MET A 78 2.28 -12.60 -0.76
N PHE A 79 2.07 -11.29 -0.70
CA PHE A 79 1.06 -10.61 -1.52
C PHE A 79 1.38 -10.62 -3.02
N GLY A 80 2.65 -10.76 -3.40
CA GLY A 80 3.04 -10.90 -4.80
C GLY A 80 2.71 -12.25 -5.42
N GLU A 81 2.51 -13.29 -4.59
CA GLU A 81 2.25 -14.66 -5.03
C GLU A 81 0.76 -15.02 -5.01
N ASP A 82 0.07 -14.68 -3.92
CA ASP A 82 -1.38 -14.90 -3.75
C ASP A 82 -1.96 -13.79 -2.84
N PRO A 83 -2.93 -12.99 -3.32
CA PRO A 83 -3.60 -11.98 -2.49
C PRO A 83 -4.24 -12.54 -1.22
N ASN A 84 -4.58 -13.84 -1.22
CA ASN A 84 -5.14 -14.54 -0.07
C ASN A 84 -4.08 -15.24 0.80
N ALA A 85 -2.79 -15.18 0.45
CA ALA A 85 -1.73 -15.90 1.16
C ALA A 85 -1.72 -15.62 2.66
N LEU A 86 -1.90 -14.34 3.04
CA LEU A 86 -1.93 -13.94 4.44
C LEU A 86 -3.17 -14.49 5.16
N ILE A 87 -4.34 -14.39 4.53
CA ILE A 87 -5.61 -14.94 5.05
C ILE A 87 -5.49 -16.45 5.23
N ASN A 88 -4.92 -17.14 4.25
CA ASN A 88 -4.69 -18.58 4.27
C ASN A 88 -3.69 -18.98 5.37
N THR A 89 -2.67 -18.17 5.61
CA THR A 89 -1.69 -18.39 6.68
C THR A 89 -2.36 -18.27 8.05
N ILE A 90 -3.18 -17.25 8.27
CA ILE A 90 -3.96 -17.08 9.51
C ILE A 90 -4.87 -18.29 9.75
N LYS A 91 -5.60 -18.75 8.72
CA LYS A 91 -6.50 -19.91 8.82
C LYS A 91 -5.80 -21.23 9.17
N ARG A 92 -4.49 -21.34 8.94
CA ARG A 92 -3.70 -22.55 9.28
C ARG A 92 -3.19 -22.54 10.71
N VAL A 93 -3.21 -21.40 11.39
CA VAL A 93 -2.86 -21.34 12.82
C VAL A 93 -3.98 -22.03 13.59
N GLN A 94 -3.71 -23.22 14.13
CA GLN A 94 -4.60 -23.85 15.09
C GLN A 94 -4.52 -23.09 16.41
N LEU A 95 -5.69 -22.71 16.94
CA LEU A 95 -5.85 -22.10 18.27
C LEU A 95 -5.97 -23.20 19.34
#